data_AF-A0A369QCI6-F1
#
_entry.id   AF-A0A369QCI6-F1
#
_cell.length_a   1.000
_cell.length_b   1.000
_cell.length_c   1.000
_cell.angle_alpha   90.00
_cell.angle_beta   90.00
_cell.angle_gamma   90.00
#
_symmetry.space_group_name_H-M   'P 1'
#
loop_
_entity.id
_entity.type
_entity.pdbx_description
1 polymer ?
#
loop_
_entity_poly.entity_id
_entity_poly.type
_entity_poly.pdbx_seq_one_letter_code
_entity_poly.pdbx_strand_id
1 'polypeptide(L)'
;MDMVLAEMDEWGEIHKFVSVELQAVDITGSYFPAYNALTNSEMLERAPTYSFNWKNVYKRYVTQLIDKGFQHSMWKTIIVSVMQDTVLERILQIGNIASSPINESNVVFLGYKFVEDEFNGRFTPELSIIKGTTHANIVSGTLYKNSIDINDVKRRLKDKLTSRH
;
A
#
# COMPACT_ATOMS: atom_id res chain seq x y z
N MET A 1 -9.57 -10.99 -1.74
CA MET A 1 -10.33 -10.10 -2.62
C MET A 1 -11.38 -9.45 -1.77
N ASP A 2 -11.37 -8.12 -1.69
CA ASP A 2 -12.38 -7.37 -0.93
C ASP A 2 -13.63 -7.14 -1.79
N MET A 3 -13.44 -6.98 -3.10
CA MET A 3 -14.53 -6.86 -4.07
C MET A 3 -14.14 -7.50 -5.40
N VAL A 4 -15.13 -7.96 -6.17
CA VAL A 4 -14.97 -8.46 -7.53
C VAL A 4 -16.00 -7.77 -8.42
N LEU A 5 -15.55 -7.21 -9.54
CA LEU A 5 -16.39 -6.66 -10.59
C LEU A 5 -16.39 -7.65 -11.75
N ALA A 6 -17.55 -8.17 -12.12
CA ALA A 6 -17.70 -9.14 -13.19
C ALA A 6 -18.64 -8.59 -14.28
N GLU A 7 -18.23 -8.75 -15.52
CA GLU A 7 -19.07 -8.54 -16.70
C GLU A 7 -19.79 -9.85 -17.01
N MET A 8 -21.12 -9.81 -17.00
CA MET A 8 -21.99 -10.94 -17.29
C MET A 8 -22.61 -10.77 -18.68
N ASP A 9 -22.79 -11.88 -19.38
CA ASP A 9 -23.56 -11.90 -20.62
C ASP A 9 -25.08 -11.95 -20.35
N GLU A 10 -25.86 -12.00 -21.43
CA GLU A 10 -27.33 -12.08 -21.39
C GLU A 10 -27.87 -13.36 -20.73
N TRP A 11 -27.04 -14.39 -20.56
CA TRP A 11 -27.38 -15.67 -19.95
C TRP A 11 -26.91 -15.78 -18.49
N GLY A 12 -26.18 -14.78 -18.00
CA GLY A 12 -25.64 -14.74 -16.64
C GLY A 12 -24.27 -15.41 -16.49
N GLU A 13 -23.59 -15.74 -17.60
CA GLU A 13 -22.23 -16.28 -17.57
C GLU A 13 -21.19 -15.17 -17.44
N ILE A 14 -20.13 -15.42 -16.66
CA ILE A 14 -19.07 -14.43 -16.40
C ILE A 14 -18.05 -14.47 -17.53
N HIS A 15 -17.98 -13.41 -18.33
CA HIS A 15 -17.01 -13.29 -19.43
C HIS A 15 -15.66 -12.74 -18.97
N LYS A 16 -15.68 -11.74 -18.09
CA LYS A 16 -14.47 -11.08 -17.57
C LYS A 16 -14.71 -10.60 -16.15
N PHE A 17 -13.65 -10.61 -15.35
CA PHE A 17 -13.70 -9.99 -14.03
C PHE A 17 -12.42 -9.23 -13.68
N VAL A 18 -12.57 -8.33 -12.73
CA VAL A 18 -11.50 -7.60 -12.08
C VAL A 18 -11.66 -7.77 -10.57
N SER A 19 -10.57 -8.14 -9.91
CA SER A 19 -10.54 -8.18 -8.44
C SER A 19 -10.10 -6.82 -7.91
N VAL A 20 -10.70 -6.37 -6.82
CA VAL A 20 -10.34 -5.15 -6.13
C VAL A 20 -9.90 -5.47 -4.70
N GLU A 21 -8.76 -4.90 -4.31
CA GLU A 21 -8.15 -5.03 -2.99
C GLU A 21 -8.01 -3.64 -2.37
N LEU A 22 -8.79 -3.37 -1.34
CA LEU A 22 -8.73 -2.16 -0.55
C LEU A 22 -7.67 -2.34 0.55
N GLN A 23 -6.76 -1.38 0.67
CA GLN A 23 -5.77 -1.40 1.75
C GLN A 23 -5.84 -0.15 2.58
N ALA A 24 -6.04 -0.36 3.88
CA ALA A 24 -5.84 0.63 4.92
C ALA A 24 -4.48 0.39 5.60
N VAL A 25 -3.87 1.46 6.11
CA VAL A 25 -2.58 1.37 6.81
C VAL A 25 -2.77 1.38 8.30
N ASP A 26 -2.07 0.47 8.96
CA ASP A 26 -1.98 0.43 10.42
C ASP A 26 -1.08 1.58 10.92
N ILE A 27 -1.61 2.40 11.83
CA ILE A 27 -0.84 3.40 12.56
C ILE A 27 -0.08 2.78 13.73
N THR A 28 1.02 3.39 14.17
CA THR A 28 1.68 3.05 15.44
C THR A 28 1.04 3.84 16.57
N GLY A 29 0.53 3.16 17.59
CA GLY A 29 -0.14 3.80 18.73
C GLY A 29 -1.64 3.51 18.72
N SER A 30 -2.39 4.26 19.53
CA SER A 30 -3.84 4.09 19.64
C SER A 30 -4.54 5.45 19.56
N TYR A 31 -5.70 5.47 18.90
CA TYR A 31 -6.63 6.60 18.95
C TYR A 31 -7.38 6.69 20.28
N PHE A 32 -7.34 5.63 21.10
CA PHE A 32 -8.11 5.54 22.34
C PHE A 32 -7.90 6.72 23.31
N PRO A 33 -6.68 7.24 23.54
CA PRO A 33 -6.49 8.41 24.40
C PRO A 33 -7.16 9.67 23.84
N ALA A 34 -7.09 9.89 22.52
CA ALA A 34 -7.70 11.05 21.88
C ALA A 34 -9.23 10.92 21.84
N TYR A 35 -9.73 9.72 21.59
CA TYR A 35 -11.15 9.40 21.67
C TYR A 35 -11.69 9.64 23.08
N ASN A 36 -11.00 9.14 24.12
CA ASN A 36 -11.42 9.35 25.51
C ASN A 36 -11.42 10.82 25.90
N ALA A 37 -10.39 11.58 25.49
CA ALA A 37 -10.35 13.02 25.75
C ALA A 37 -11.53 13.73 25.08
N LEU A 38 -11.85 13.38 23.82
CA LEU A 38 -13.03 13.93 23.12
C LEU A 38 -14.34 13.58 23.83
N THR A 39 -14.54 12.32 24.22
CA THR A 39 -15.78 11.90 24.91
C THR A 39 -15.92 12.49 26.31
N ASN A 40 -14.79 12.79 26.97
CA ASN A 40 -14.77 13.40 28.30
C ASN A 40 -14.71 14.94 28.26
N SER A 41 -14.73 15.55 27.06
CA SER A 41 -14.54 17.00 26.87
C SER A 41 -13.22 17.53 27.47
N GLU A 42 -12.19 16.70 27.47
CA GLU A 42 -10.84 17.02 27.93
C GLU A 42 -9.97 17.47 26.75
N MET A 43 -9.09 18.45 26.98
CA MET A 43 -8.06 18.80 26.00
C MET A 43 -6.86 17.88 26.16
N LEU A 44 -6.38 17.34 25.03
CA LEU A 44 -5.10 16.65 25.00
C LEU A 44 -3.98 17.67 25.17
N GLU A 45 -3.01 17.39 26.05
CA GLU A 45 -1.80 18.22 26.21
C GLU A 45 -0.99 18.32 24.91
N ARG A 46 -1.11 17.32 24.02
CA ARG A 46 -0.46 17.29 22.70
C ARG A 46 -1.27 16.52 21.69
N ALA A 47 -1.21 16.94 20.43
CA ALA A 47 -1.75 16.16 19.32
C ALA A 47 -1.06 14.78 19.26
N PRO A 48 -1.81 13.67 19.14
CA PRO A 48 -1.21 12.35 18.99
C PRO A 48 -0.34 12.31 17.73
N THR A 49 0.91 11.90 17.88
CA THR A 49 1.80 11.69 16.74
C THR A 49 1.89 10.20 16.46
N TYR A 50 1.43 9.78 15.28
CA TYR A 50 1.46 8.39 14.87
C TYR A 50 2.55 8.21 13.81
N SER A 51 3.44 7.23 14.01
CA SER A 51 4.32 6.75 12.94
C SER A 51 3.62 5.60 12.22
N PHE A 52 4.08 5.23 11.03
CA PHE A 52 3.56 4.07 10.32
C PHE A 52 4.58 2.94 10.40
N ASN A 53 4.11 1.71 10.65
CA ASN A 53 4.98 0.53 10.62
C ASN A 53 5.24 0.07 9.18
N TRP A 54 5.92 0.92 8.42
CA TRP A 54 6.14 0.75 6.98
C TRP A 54 6.77 -0.58 6.62
N LYS A 55 7.67 -1.11 7.45
CA LYS A 55 8.34 -2.39 7.18
C LYS A 55 7.35 -3.55 7.24
N ASN A 56 6.45 -3.56 8.22
CA ASN A 56 5.45 -4.63 8.34
C ASN A 56 4.31 -4.44 7.33
N VAL A 57 3.85 -3.20 7.14
CA VAL A 57 2.84 -2.86 6.13
C VAL A 57 3.32 -3.27 4.74
N TYR A 58 4.53 -2.85 4.34
CA TYR A 58 5.13 -3.24 3.07
C TYR A 58 5.22 -4.76 2.92
N LYS A 59 5.74 -5.48 3.93
CA LYS A 59 5.88 -6.94 3.87
C LYS A 59 4.52 -7.62 3.70
N ARG A 60 3.53 -7.28 4.52
CA ARG A 60 2.20 -7.89 4.47
C ARG A 60 1.53 -7.61 3.13
N TYR A 61 1.53 -6.35 2.72
CA TYR A 61 0.87 -5.92 1.50
C TYR A 61 1.52 -6.52 0.25
N VAL A 62 2.84 -6.39 0.11
CA VAL A 62 3.55 -6.88 -1.08
C VAL A 62 3.50 -8.40 -1.19
N THR A 63 3.60 -9.14 -0.07
CA THR A 63 3.44 -10.60 -0.12
C THR A 63 2.06 -11.00 -0.63
N GLN A 64 0.99 -10.37 -0.15
CA GLN A 64 -0.36 -10.64 -0.64
C GLN A 64 -0.52 -10.28 -2.12
N LEU A 65 0.05 -9.15 -2.53
CA LEU A 65 -0.02 -8.69 -3.91
C LEU A 65 0.77 -9.59 -4.87
N ILE A 66 1.91 -10.13 -4.43
CA ILE A 66 2.67 -11.12 -5.21
C ILE A 66 1.81 -12.36 -5.43
N ASP A 67 1.23 -12.94 -4.38
CA ASP A 67 0.43 -14.16 -4.48
C ASP A 67 -0.83 -13.97 -5.35
N LYS A 68 -1.60 -12.91 -5.08
CA LYS A 68 -2.80 -12.60 -5.86
C LYS A 68 -2.47 -12.19 -7.30
N GLY A 69 -1.43 -11.38 -7.48
CA GLY A 69 -0.96 -10.95 -8.80
C GLY A 69 -0.48 -12.13 -9.66
N PHE A 70 0.08 -13.18 -9.06
CA PHE A 70 0.43 -14.41 -9.77
C PHE A 70 -0.81 -15.07 -10.38
N GLN A 71 -1.87 -15.24 -9.59
CA GLN A 71 -3.13 -15.81 -10.07
C GLN A 71 -3.72 -15.00 -11.22
N HIS A 72 -3.79 -13.67 -11.07
CA HIS A 72 -4.29 -12.78 -12.10
C HIS A 72 -3.43 -12.79 -13.38
N SER A 73 -2.11 -12.93 -13.25
CA SER A 73 -1.22 -13.15 -14.39
C SER A 73 -1.53 -14.45 -15.12
N MET A 74 -1.84 -15.54 -14.41
CA MET A 74 -2.18 -16.83 -15.00
C MET A 74 -3.58 -16.82 -15.66
N TRP A 75 -4.55 -16.17 -15.02
CA TRP A 75 -5.91 -16.05 -15.52
C TRP A 75 -6.08 -15.01 -16.62
N LYS A 76 -5.05 -14.22 -16.91
CA LYS A 76 -5.10 -13.07 -17.82
C LYS A 76 -6.18 -12.05 -17.41
N THR A 77 -6.34 -11.87 -16.12
CA THR A 77 -7.25 -10.87 -15.52
C THR A 77 -6.43 -9.83 -14.77
N ILE A 78 -7.11 -8.81 -14.24
CA ILE A 78 -6.46 -7.68 -13.55
C ILE A 78 -6.87 -7.69 -12.09
N ILE A 79 -5.91 -7.43 -11.22
CA ILE A 79 -6.18 -7.02 -9.83
C ILE A 79 -5.89 -5.53 -9.67
N VAL A 80 -6.86 -4.83 -9.09
CA VAL A 80 -6.77 -3.42 -8.76
C VAL A 80 -6.53 -3.30 -7.27
N SER A 81 -5.43 -2.68 -6.86
CA SER A 81 -5.21 -2.34 -5.45
C SER A 81 -5.43 -0.86 -5.21
N VAL A 82 -6.29 -0.56 -4.24
CA VAL A 82 -6.74 0.80 -3.91
C VAL A 82 -6.24 1.17 -2.51
N MET A 83 -5.60 2.33 -2.39
CA MET A 83 -5.11 2.84 -1.10
C MET A 83 -4.87 4.35 -1.14
N GLN A 84 -4.53 4.94 0.01
CA GLN A 84 -4.09 6.34 0.04
C GLN A 84 -2.81 6.54 -0.78
N ASP A 85 -2.72 7.66 -1.50
CA ASP A 85 -1.56 7.95 -2.36
C ASP A 85 -0.23 8.01 -1.62
N THR A 86 -0.19 8.66 -0.46
CA THR A 86 1.02 8.73 0.39
C THR A 86 1.58 7.35 0.73
N VAL A 87 0.69 6.36 0.89
CA VAL A 87 1.02 4.96 1.17
C VAL A 87 1.51 4.28 -0.10
N LEU A 88 0.80 4.49 -1.21
CA LEU A 88 1.14 3.91 -2.51
C LEU A 88 2.53 4.36 -2.97
N GLU A 89 2.79 5.65 -2.95
CA GLU A 89 4.09 6.23 -3.31
C GLU A 89 5.21 5.61 -2.49
N ARG A 90 5.00 5.48 -1.17
CA ARG A 90 5.99 4.89 -0.28
C ARG A 90 6.25 3.43 -0.61
N ILE A 91 5.23 2.64 -0.92
CA ILE A 91 5.39 1.23 -1.32
C ILE A 91 6.15 1.12 -2.64
N LEU A 92 5.78 1.92 -3.64
CA LEU A 92 6.44 1.93 -4.95
C LEU A 92 7.92 2.29 -4.82
N GLN A 93 8.25 3.25 -3.96
CA GLN A 93 9.64 3.63 -3.64
C GLN A 93 10.40 2.50 -2.93
N ILE A 94 9.84 1.93 -1.86
CA ILE A 94 10.50 0.86 -1.08
C ILE A 94 10.72 -0.41 -1.92
N GLY A 95 9.82 -0.69 -2.84
CA GLY A 95 9.86 -1.87 -3.70
C GLY A 95 10.52 -1.66 -5.05
N ASN A 96 10.92 -0.43 -5.40
CA ASN A 96 11.44 -0.10 -6.73
C ASN A 96 10.60 -0.73 -7.88
N ILE A 97 9.28 -0.66 -7.74
CA ILE A 97 8.35 -1.37 -8.63
C ILE A 97 8.22 -0.57 -9.93
N ALA A 98 8.68 -1.16 -11.03
CA ALA A 98 8.57 -0.58 -12.37
C ALA A 98 7.11 -0.47 -12.82
N SER A 99 6.78 0.62 -13.51
CA SER A 99 5.48 0.79 -14.15
C SER A 99 5.42 0.11 -15.51
N SER A 100 4.20 -0.27 -15.90
CA SER A 100 3.85 -0.72 -17.24
C SER A 100 2.60 0.02 -17.73
N PRO A 101 2.39 0.12 -19.05
CA PRO A 101 1.11 0.53 -19.61
C PRO A 101 -0.05 -0.30 -19.03
N ILE A 102 -1.21 0.32 -18.79
CA ILE A 102 -2.35 -0.34 -18.12
C ILE A 102 -2.86 -1.55 -18.94
N ASN A 103 -2.85 -1.46 -20.27
CA ASN A 103 -3.22 -2.54 -21.17
C ASN A 103 -2.28 -3.76 -21.12
N GLU A 104 -1.06 -3.58 -20.61
CA GLU A 104 -0.06 -4.64 -20.42
C GLU A 104 0.02 -5.09 -18.94
N SER A 105 -0.80 -4.50 -18.08
CA SER A 105 -0.73 -4.70 -16.64
C SER A 105 -1.67 -5.80 -16.17
N ASN A 106 -1.20 -6.64 -15.26
CA ASN A 106 -2.06 -7.57 -14.49
C ASN A 106 -2.27 -7.10 -13.04
N VAL A 107 -1.57 -6.03 -12.63
CA VAL A 107 -1.79 -5.31 -11.38
C VAL A 107 -1.91 -3.82 -11.68
N VAL A 108 -2.98 -3.19 -11.18
CA VAL A 108 -3.18 -1.74 -11.29
C VAL A 108 -3.30 -1.15 -9.89
N PHE A 109 -2.53 -0.11 -9.60
CA PHE A 109 -2.65 0.66 -8.38
C PHE A 109 -3.53 1.88 -8.60
N LEU A 110 -4.47 2.10 -7.69
CA LEU A 110 -5.26 3.31 -7.57
C LEU A 110 -4.93 3.99 -6.23
N GLY A 111 -4.35 5.17 -6.29
CA GLY A 111 -4.12 6.05 -5.14
C GLY A 111 -5.28 7.04 -5.01
N TYR A 112 -5.76 7.26 -3.79
CA TYR A 112 -6.69 8.34 -3.49
C TYR A 112 -6.11 9.28 -2.43
N LYS A 113 -6.56 10.54 -2.44
CA LYS A 113 -6.35 11.51 -1.35
C LYS A 113 -7.71 11.94 -0.81
N PHE A 114 -7.72 12.45 0.41
CA PHE A 114 -8.89 13.11 0.95
C PHE A 114 -8.83 14.59 0.63
N VAL A 115 -9.87 15.11 -0.02
CA VAL A 115 -10.05 16.53 -0.30
C VAL A 115 -11.21 17.04 0.54
N GLU A 116 -10.99 18.17 1.21
CA GLU A 116 -12.01 18.84 2.00
C GLU A 116 -13.03 19.48 1.07
N ASP A 117 -14.30 19.19 1.31
CA ASP A 117 -15.44 19.83 0.68
C ASP A 117 -15.66 21.18 1.36
N GLU A 118 -15.36 22.26 0.63
CA GLU A 118 -15.45 23.65 1.11
C GLU A 118 -16.86 24.02 1.63
N PHE A 119 -17.90 23.31 1.20
CA PHE A 119 -19.28 23.62 1.59
C PHE A 119 -19.70 23.05 2.94
N ASN A 120 -19.11 21.95 3.39
CA ASN A 120 -19.56 21.23 4.58
C ASN A 120 -18.43 20.73 5.51
N GLY A 121 -17.17 20.99 5.16
CA GLY A 121 -15.99 20.58 5.93
C GLY A 121 -15.78 19.06 5.98
N ARG A 122 -16.46 18.30 5.11
CA ARG A 122 -16.28 16.84 5.01
C ARG A 122 -15.15 16.51 4.07
N PHE A 123 -14.45 15.44 4.37
CA PHE A 123 -13.41 14.93 3.49
C PHE A 123 -14.00 13.88 2.54
N THR A 124 -13.79 14.07 1.25
CA THR A 124 -14.18 13.11 0.21
C THR A 124 -12.96 12.51 -0.46
N PRO A 125 -12.97 11.20 -0.81
CA PRO A 125 -11.87 10.60 -1.53
C PRO A 125 -11.87 11.05 -2.99
N GLU A 126 -10.74 11.57 -3.45
CA GLU A 126 -10.47 11.90 -4.85
C GLU A 126 -9.38 10.97 -5.38
N LEU A 127 -9.59 10.40 -6.57
CA LEU A 127 -8.58 9.59 -7.25
C LEU A 127 -7.39 10.47 -7.62
N SER A 128 -6.20 10.13 -7.14
CA SER A 128 -4.97 10.91 -7.34
C SER A 128 -3.90 10.17 -8.15
N ILE A 129 -3.81 8.84 -8.07
CA ILE A 129 -2.79 8.05 -8.78
C ILE A 129 -3.44 6.89 -9.52
N ILE A 130 -3.03 6.67 -10.77
CA ILE A 130 -3.30 5.44 -11.52
C ILE A 130 -1.96 4.92 -12.04
N LYS A 131 -1.58 3.70 -11.64
CA LYS A 131 -0.30 3.10 -12.06
C LYS A 131 -0.44 1.62 -12.39
N GLY A 132 -0.18 1.27 -13.64
CA GLY A 132 -0.08 -0.12 -14.08
C GLY A 132 1.27 -0.75 -13.75
N THR A 133 1.28 -2.05 -13.46
CA THR A 133 2.47 -2.88 -13.35
C THR A 133 2.16 -4.36 -13.65
N THR A 134 3.19 -5.19 -13.63
CA THR A 134 3.06 -6.64 -13.76
C THR A 134 3.52 -7.35 -12.49
N HIS A 135 2.99 -8.54 -12.25
CA HIS A 135 3.47 -9.45 -11.22
C HIS A 135 4.99 -9.62 -11.27
N ALA A 136 5.56 -9.76 -12.48
CA ALA A 136 7.01 -9.89 -12.68
C ALA A 136 7.80 -8.65 -12.21
N ASN A 137 7.28 -7.45 -12.43
CA ASN A 137 7.90 -6.21 -11.96
C ASN A 137 7.85 -6.09 -10.43
N ILE A 138 6.76 -6.53 -9.80
CA ILE A 138 6.62 -6.53 -8.33
C ILE A 138 7.61 -7.51 -7.70
N VAL A 139 7.71 -8.73 -8.25
CA VAL A 139 8.65 -9.76 -7.77
C VAL A 139 10.09 -9.26 -7.94
N SER A 140 10.42 -8.75 -9.13
CA SER A 140 11.77 -8.24 -9.43
C SER A 140 12.16 -7.10 -8.49
N GLY A 141 11.30 -6.09 -8.33
CA GLY A 141 11.59 -4.98 -7.43
C GLY A 141 11.71 -5.40 -5.96
N THR A 142 10.97 -6.43 -5.54
CA THR A 142 11.01 -6.93 -4.16
C THR A 142 12.26 -7.76 -3.86
N LEU A 143 12.72 -8.59 -4.82
CA LEU A 143 13.87 -9.47 -4.65
C LEU A 143 15.20 -8.74 -4.88
N TYR A 144 15.28 -7.89 -5.90
CA TYR A 144 16.50 -7.20 -6.30
C TYR A 144 16.69 -5.84 -5.62
N LYS A 145 16.14 -5.67 -4.40
CA LYS A 145 16.38 -4.46 -3.61
C LYS A 145 17.87 -4.20 -3.47
N ASN A 146 18.26 -2.93 -3.61
CA ASN A 146 19.64 -2.43 -3.45
C ASN A 146 20.39 -3.26 -2.39
N SER A 147 21.37 -4.03 -2.84
CA SER A 147 22.23 -4.78 -1.93
C SER A 147 22.89 -3.79 -0.99
N ILE A 148 22.83 -4.08 0.31
CA ILE A 148 23.55 -3.27 1.29
C ILE A 148 25.03 -3.56 1.04
N ASP A 149 25.84 -2.52 0.82
CA ASP A 149 27.29 -2.69 0.73
C ASP A 149 27.78 -3.39 2.01
N ILE A 150 28.44 -4.53 1.82
CA ILE A 150 29.00 -5.33 2.91
C ILE A 150 29.97 -4.51 3.78
N ASN A 151 30.62 -3.50 3.20
CA ASN A 151 31.51 -2.60 3.92
C ASN A 151 30.73 -1.69 4.88
N ASP A 152 29.55 -1.23 4.49
CA ASP A 152 28.68 -0.43 5.36
C ASP A 152 28.11 -1.27 6.51
N VAL A 153 27.77 -2.53 6.25
CA VAL A 153 27.36 -3.49 7.30
C VAL A 153 28.49 -3.72 8.30
N LYS A 154 29.71 -4.00 7.80
CA LYS A 154 30.90 -4.21 8.64
C LYS A 154 31.20 -2.99 9.51
N ARG A 155 31.11 -1.79 8.94
CA ARG A 155 31.30 -0.52 9.65
C ARG A 155 30.30 -0.36 10.80
N ARG A 156 29.00 -0.50 10.51
CA ARG A 156 27.94 -0.39 11.53
C ARG A 156 28.08 -1.40 12.66
N LEU A 157 28.52 -2.63 12.35
CA LEU A 157 28.79 -3.66 13.36
C LEU A 157 29.98 -3.27 14.26
N LYS A 158 31.06 -2.77 13.66
CA LYS A 158 32.22 -2.29 14.40
C LYS A 158 31.83 -1.14 15.34
N ASP A 159 31.08 -0.16 14.86
CA ASP A 159 30.64 0.99 15.67
C ASP A 159 29.82 0.55 16.89
N LYS A 160 28.87 -0.39 16.70
CA LYS A 160 28.04 -0.93 17.81
C LYS A 160 28.82 -1.75 18.83
N LEU A 161 29.88 -2.44 18.40
CA LEU A 161 30.74 -3.20 19.31
C LEU A 161 31.65 -2.27 20.11
N THR A 162 32.06 -1.15 19.51
CA THR A 162 32.96 -0.17 20.15
C THR A 162 32.20 0.77 21.10
N SER A 163 30.92 1.07 20.83
CA SER A 163 30.07 1.94 21.67
C SER A 163 29.44 1.24 22.89
N ARG A 164 29.80 -0.02 23.16
CA ARG A 164 29.32 -0.81 24.31
C ARG A 164 30.34 -0.90 25.46
N HIS A 165 31.44 -0.17 25.35
CA HIS A 165 32.42 0.08 26.40
C HIS A 165 32.37 1.56 26.79
#